data_AF-C6PRW2-F1
#
_entry.id   AF-C6PRW2-F1
#
_cell.length_a   1.000
_cell.length_b   1.000
_cell.length_c   1.000
_cell.angle_alpha   90.00
_cell.angle_beta   90.00
_cell.angle_gamma   90.00
#
_symmetry.space_group_name_H-M   'P 1'
#
loop_
_entity.id
_entity.type
_entity.pdbx_description
1 polymer ?
#
loop_
_entity_poly.entity_id
_entity_poly.type
_entity_poly.pdbx_seq_one_letter_code
_entity_poly.pdbx_strand_id
1 'polypeptide(L)'
;MFSQKLKKYRKELGLTQKDLGKKLDLSKESIGQLETGLKEPSKALLEKIYKFSGKNMNWWLDKNEQFKFSQTFKYTIYPANKYKAIFPILFLAIFSTVLIFALADSPNTLEACITFIILLLCLIFTAYYTVLAYYLFKNKIYITIEDNYIEIKKISTTKRVNIADITEIEFIARSRGSYPMVVIKCDNSTKYYYKDLYFPQSWFDKKDINSIVDNLKESNENIWIIGRGDL
;
A
#
# COMPACT_ATOMS: atom_id res chain seq x y z
N MET A 1 20.33 -20.95 -12.78
CA MET A 1 21.03 -20.88 -11.46
C MET A 1 20.16 -21.38 -10.28
N PHE A 2 18.83 -21.45 -10.43
CA PHE A 2 17.91 -22.16 -9.52
C PHE A 2 18.32 -23.61 -9.23
N SER A 3 18.67 -24.37 -10.27
CA SER A 3 19.02 -25.79 -10.22
C SER A 3 20.12 -26.11 -9.19
N GLN A 4 21.16 -25.28 -9.15
CA GLN A 4 22.27 -25.40 -8.21
C GLN A 4 21.86 -25.07 -6.77
N LYS A 5 21.06 -24.02 -6.58
CA LYS A 5 20.52 -23.63 -5.26
C LYS A 5 19.63 -24.73 -4.68
N LEU A 6 18.74 -25.31 -5.49
CA LEU A 6 17.86 -26.41 -5.08
C LEU A 6 18.67 -27.65 -4.67
N LYS A 7 19.66 -28.02 -5.48
CA LYS A 7 20.56 -29.16 -5.19
C LYS A 7 21.37 -28.94 -3.92
N LYS A 8 21.87 -27.72 -3.69
CA LYS A 8 22.62 -27.37 -2.49
C LYS A 8 21.72 -27.45 -1.25
N TYR A 9 20.56 -26.82 -1.30
CA TYR A 9 19.58 -26.82 -0.21
C TYR A 9 19.13 -28.23 0.17
N ARG A 10 18.84 -29.08 -0.83
CA ARG A 10 18.51 -30.48 -0.57
C ARG A 10 19.62 -31.21 0.21
N LYS A 11 20.87 -30.99 -0.19
CA LYS A 11 22.04 -31.61 0.45
C LYS A 11 22.26 -31.08 1.86
N GLU A 12 22.06 -29.78 2.09
CA GLU A 12 22.12 -29.17 3.43
C GLU A 12 21.09 -29.78 4.39
N LEU A 13 19.94 -30.22 3.88
CA LEU A 13 18.92 -30.94 4.64
C LEU A 13 19.15 -32.47 4.75
N GLY A 14 20.22 -33.01 4.13
CA GLY A 14 20.50 -34.44 4.11
C GLY A 14 19.48 -35.30 3.36
N LEU A 15 18.66 -34.71 2.47
CA LEU A 15 17.56 -35.41 1.80
C LEU A 15 18.01 -36.06 0.48
N THR A 16 17.42 -37.20 0.12
CA THR A 16 17.53 -37.71 -1.26
C THR A 16 16.59 -36.95 -2.21
N GLN A 17 16.80 -37.06 -3.53
CA GLN A 17 15.87 -36.47 -4.51
C GLN A 17 14.45 -37.02 -4.37
N LYS A 18 14.32 -38.30 -3.97
CA LYS A 18 13.02 -38.93 -3.70
C LYS A 18 12.35 -38.32 -2.46
N ASP A 19 13.12 -38.05 -1.41
CA ASP A 19 12.59 -37.46 -0.18
C ASP A 19 12.16 -36.01 -0.38
N LEU A 20 12.96 -35.22 -1.10
CA LEU A 20 12.56 -33.87 -1.49
C LEU A 20 11.32 -33.89 -2.39
N GLY A 21 11.26 -34.84 -3.34
CA GLY A 21 10.09 -35.04 -4.19
C GLY A 21 8.83 -35.31 -3.37
N LYS A 22 8.89 -36.20 -2.39
CA LYS A 22 7.76 -36.46 -1.47
C LYS A 22 7.33 -35.21 -0.71
N LYS A 23 8.27 -34.39 -0.21
CA LYS A 23 7.96 -33.16 0.53
C LYS A 23 7.34 -32.07 -0.35
N LEU A 24 7.72 -32.00 -1.62
CA LEU A 24 7.21 -31.02 -2.58
C LEU A 24 6.06 -31.57 -3.45
N ASP A 25 5.62 -32.80 -3.19
CA ASP A 25 4.60 -33.49 -3.98
C ASP A 25 4.97 -33.51 -5.48
N LEU A 26 6.17 -34.04 -5.74
CA LEU A 26 6.80 -34.19 -7.05
C LEU A 26 7.44 -35.57 -7.19
N SER A 27 7.54 -36.05 -8.43
CA SER A 27 8.31 -37.25 -8.72
C SER A 27 9.82 -37.02 -8.55
N LYS A 28 10.57 -38.09 -8.26
CA LYS A 28 12.05 -38.04 -8.19
C LYS A 28 12.64 -37.50 -9.49
N GLU A 29 12.05 -37.91 -10.61
CA GLU A 29 12.44 -37.52 -11.97
C GLU A 29 12.26 -36.01 -12.17
N SER A 30 11.14 -35.45 -11.69
CA SER A 30 10.89 -34.00 -11.74
C SER A 30 11.94 -33.23 -10.95
N ILE A 31 12.30 -33.68 -9.75
CA ILE A 31 13.38 -33.07 -8.95
C ILE A 31 14.72 -33.18 -9.68
N GLY A 32 15.01 -34.33 -10.31
CA GLY A 32 16.21 -34.52 -11.12
C GLY A 32 16.30 -33.50 -12.26
N GLN A 33 15.22 -33.31 -13.02
CA GLN A 33 15.16 -32.33 -14.11
C GLN A 33 15.33 -30.88 -13.64
N LEU A 34 14.79 -30.54 -12.46
CA LEU A 34 14.96 -29.22 -11.85
C LEU A 34 16.40 -29.00 -11.39
N GLU A 35 17.04 -30.00 -10.77
CA GLU A 35 18.43 -29.91 -10.31
C GLU A 35 19.47 -29.91 -11.44
N THR A 36 19.11 -30.40 -12.62
CA THR A 36 19.95 -30.33 -13.82
C THR A 36 19.67 -29.11 -14.69
N GLY A 37 18.57 -28.39 -14.42
CA GLY A 37 18.13 -27.24 -15.23
C GLY A 37 17.46 -27.63 -16.54
N LEU A 38 17.11 -28.91 -16.74
CA LEU A 38 16.33 -29.38 -17.88
C LEU A 38 14.87 -28.91 -17.82
N LYS A 39 14.39 -28.60 -16.62
CA LYS A 39 13.05 -28.08 -16.37
C LYS A 39 13.15 -26.80 -15.55
N GLU A 40 12.50 -25.74 -16.02
CA GLU A 40 12.37 -24.52 -15.25
C GLU A 40 11.33 -24.68 -14.12
N PRO A 41 11.55 -24.04 -12.97
CA PRO A 41 10.58 -24.09 -11.88
C PRO A 41 9.30 -23.35 -12.27
N SER A 42 8.15 -24.00 -12.11
CA SER A 42 6.86 -23.32 -12.24
C SER A 42 6.58 -22.45 -11.01
N LYS A 43 5.71 -21.45 -11.17
CA LYS A 43 5.24 -20.61 -10.05
C LYS A 43 4.68 -21.44 -8.88
N ALA A 44 3.80 -22.41 -9.19
CA ALA A 44 3.22 -23.30 -8.17
C ALA A 44 4.29 -24.10 -7.40
N LEU A 45 5.39 -24.47 -8.07
CA LEU A 45 6.52 -25.13 -7.40
C LEU A 45 7.29 -24.16 -6.51
N LEU A 46 7.54 -22.93 -6.95
CA LEU A 46 8.21 -21.92 -6.14
C LEU A 46 7.41 -21.57 -4.88
N GLU A 47 6.07 -21.54 -4.96
CA GLU A 47 5.18 -21.40 -3.81
C GLU A 47 5.32 -22.57 -2.83
N LYS A 48 5.32 -23.81 -3.33
CA LYS A 48 5.57 -25.00 -2.49
C LYS A 48 6.95 -24.95 -1.82
N ILE A 49 7.99 -24.55 -2.55
CA ILE A 49 9.35 -24.41 -2.03
C ILE A 49 9.43 -23.28 -1.00
N TYR A 50 8.76 -22.17 -1.23
CA TYR A 50 8.66 -21.05 -0.28
C TYR A 50 8.05 -21.52 1.04
N LYS A 51 6.89 -22.18 1.00
CA LYS A 51 6.22 -22.72 2.20
C LYS A 51 7.10 -23.74 2.94
N PHE A 52 7.83 -24.56 2.20
CA PHE A 52 8.71 -25.57 2.79
C PHE A 52 10.02 -25.00 3.37
N SER A 53 10.58 -23.96 2.75
CA SER A 53 11.92 -23.45 3.08
C SER A 53 11.94 -22.16 3.88
N GLY A 54 10.82 -21.42 3.92
CA GLY A 54 10.76 -20.06 4.43
C GLY A 54 11.56 -19.04 3.61
N LYS A 55 12.21 -19.45 2.51
CA LYS A 55 13.05 -18.58 1.66
C LYS A 55 12.23 -18.02 0.51
N ASN A 56 12.17 -16.70 0.41
CA ASN A 56 11.45 -15.96 -0.63
C ASN A 56 11.82 -16.43 -2.06
N MET A 57 10.86 -16.43 -3.00
CA MET A 57 11.05 -16.86 -4.38
C MET A 57 12.23 -16.18 -5.10
N ASN A 58 12.47 -14.90 -4.83
CA ASN A 58 13.61 -14.15 -5.38
C ASN A 58 14.96 -14.65 -4.89
N TRP A 59 15.02 -15.34 -3.75
CA TRP A 59 16.27 -15.97 -3.32
C TRP A 59 16.63 -17.14 -4.24
N TRP A 60 15.62 -17.83 -4.77
CA TRP A 60 15.76 -18.99 -5.64
C TRP A 60 16.09 -18.61 -7.09
N LEU A 61 15.58 -17.47 -7.56
CA LEU A 61 15.74 -16.98 -8.94
C LEU A 61 16.88 -15.95 -9.03
N ASP A 62 17.50 -15.82 -10.20
CA ASP A 62 18.45 -14.72 -10.47
C ASP A 62 17.76 -13.52 -11.11
N LYS A 63 18.45 -12.36 -11.15
CA LYS A 63 17.89 -11.08 -11.65
C LYS A 63 17.27 -11.16 -13.05
N ASN A 64 17.72 -12.09 -13.88
CA ASN A 64 17.24 -12.28 -15.26
C ASN A 64 16.09 -13.30 -15.37
N GLU A 65 15.84 -14.10 -14.33
CA GLU A 65 14.84 -15.18 -14.25
C GLU A 65 13.70 -14.83 -13.27
N GLN A 66 13.62 -13.59 -12.79
CA GLN A 66 12.55 -13.15 -11.90
C GLN A 66 11.19 -13.32 -12.60
N PHE A 67 10.39 -14.28 -12.13
CA PHE A 67 8.99 -14.37 -12.52
C PHE A 67 8.32 -13.04 -12.14
N LYS A 68 7.83 -12.31 -13.14
CA LYS A 68 6.90 -11.19 -12.93
C LYS A 68 5.60 -11.79 -12.42
N PHE A 69 5.46 -11.93 -11.11
CA PHE A 69 4.21 -12.36 -10.52
C PHE A 69 3.25 -11.16 -10.65
N SER A 70 2.15 -11.43 -11.35
CA SER A 70 1.45 -10.42 -12.15
C SER A 70 0.41 -9.62 -11.37
N GLN A 71 0.41 -9.72 -10.05
CA GLN A 71 -0.60 -9.05 -9.21
C GLN A 71 0.03 -7.85 -8.53
N THR A 72 0.03 -6.74 -9.26
CA THR A 72 0.36 -5.43 -8.71
C THR A 72 -0.89 -4.81 -8.11
N PHE A 73 -0.94 -4.67 -6.79
CA PHE A 73 -2.00 -3.91 -6.14
C PHE A 73 -1.59 -2.45 -6.04
N LYS A 74 -2.42 -1.55 -6.59
CA LYS A 74 -2.18 -0.11 -6.58
C LYS A 74 -3.30 0.58 -5.80
N TYR A 75 -2.94 1.15 -4.66
CA TYR A 75 -3.82 1.95 -3.84
C TYR A 75 -3.48 3.44 -4.00
N THR A 76 -4.50 4.25 -4.25
CA THR A 76 -4.34 5.72 -4.29
C THR A 76 -5.09 6.32 -3.11
N ILE A 77 -4.32 6.82 -2.16
CA ILE A 77 -4.84 7.37 -0.91
C ILE A 77 -4.91 8.87 -1.02
N TYR A 78 -6.05 9.41 -0.59
CA TYR A 78 -6.28 10.83 -0.51
C TYR A 78 -6.26 11.27 0.96
N PRO A 79 -5.80 12.49 1.27
CA PRO A 79 -5.87 13.00 2.64
C PRO A 79 -7.32 13.06 3.13
N ALA A 80 -7.54 12.66 4.39
CA ALA A 80 -8.86 12.53 5.02
C ALA A 80 -9.73 13.80 4.93
N ASN A 81 -9.12 14.97 4.81
CA ASN A 81 -9.82 16.26 4.75
C ASN A 81 -10.25 16.69 3.33
N LYS A 82 -10.07 15.87 2.27
CA LYS A 82 -10.42 16.29 0.90
C LYS A 82 -11.87 16.76 0.74
N TYR A 83 -12.82 16.03 1.35
CA TYR A 83 -14.24 16.36 1.23
C TYR A 83 -14.62 17.62 2.01
N LYS A 84 -13.89 17.94 3.09
CA LYS A 84 -14.06 19.19 3.83
C LYS A 84 -13.70 20.42 3.01
N ALA A 85 -12.82 20.29 2.01
CA ALA A 85 -12.50 21.39 1.11
C ALA A 85 -13.48 21.49 -0.09
N ILE A 86 -14.08 20.37 -0.51
CA ILE A 86 -15.02 20.35 -1.65
C ILE A 86 -16.41 20.88 -1.27
N PHE A 87 -16.92 20.51 -0.09
CA PHE A 87 -18.26 20.91 0.35
C PHE A 87 -18.45 22.43 0.41
N PRO A 88 -17.52 23.24 0.98
CA PRO A 88 -17.62 24.69 0.97
C PRO A 88 -17.63 25.30 -0.43
N ILE A 89 -16.91 24.70 -1.39
CA ILE A 89 -16.88 25.19 -2.78
C ILE A 89 -18.27 25.08 -3.40
N LEU A 90 -18.92 23.92 -3.26
CA LEU A 90 -20.27 23.69 -3.78
C LEU A 90 -21.29 24.60 -3.09
N PHE A 91 -21.21 24.72 -1.77
CA PHE A 91 -22.08 25.60 -1.00
C PHE A 91 -21.94 27.06 -1.42
N LEU A 92 -20.70 27.57 -1.52
CA LEU A 92 -20.43 28.95 -1.92
C LEU A 92 -20.82 29.22 -3.37
N ALA A 93 -20.72 28.23 -4.27
CA ALA A 93 -21.17 28.35 -5.65
C ALA A 93 -22.71 28.47 -5.75
N ILE A 94 -23.45 27.72 -4.94
CA ILE A 94 -24.92 27.82 -4.89
C ILE A 94 -25.33 29.13 -4.20
N PHE A 95 -24.62 29.53 -3.15
CA PHE A 95 -24.94 30.76 -2.43
C PHE A 95 -24.62 32.01 -3.28
N SER A 96 -23.54 31.99 -4.06
CA SER A 96 -23.19 33.09 -4.95
C SER A 96 -24.18 33.26 -6.09
N THR A 97 -24.76 32.17 -6.64
CA THR A 97 -25.81 32.30 -7.67
C THR A 97 -27.06 32.96 -7.11
N VAL A 98 -27.49 32.61 -5.88
CA VAL A 98 -28.62 33.26 -5.20
C VAL A 98 -28.35 34.75 -4.98
N LEU A 99 -27.13 35.12 -4.57
CA LEU A 99 -26.75 36.52 -4.38
C LEU A 99 -26.76 37.32 -5.68
N ILE A 100 -26.42 36.72 -6.82
CA ILE A 100 -26.48 37.38 -8.13
C ILE A 100 -27.93 37.73 -8.50
N PHE A 101 -28.87 36.81 -8.27
CA PHE A 101 -30.30 37.10 -8.47
C PHE A 101 -30.78 38.20 -7.51
N ALA A 102 -30.43 38.12 -6.23
CA ALA A 102 -30.78 39.14 -5.25
C ALA A 102 -30.22 40.53 -5.60
N LEU A 103 -29.01 40.58 -6.17
CA LEU A 103 -28.40 41.83 -6.63
C LEU A 103 -29.15 42.40 -7.85
N ALA A 104 -29.56 41.56 -8.80
CA ALA A 104 -30.29 41.99 -9.99
C ALA A 104 -31.67 42.59 -9.66
N ASP A 105 -32.34 42.06 -8.64
CA ASP A 105 -33.65 42.53 -8.20
C ASP A 105 -33.60 43.67 -7.17
N SER A 106 -32.41 44.08 -6.71
CA SER A 106 -32.27 45.06 -5.63
C SER A 106 -32.60 46.51 -6.08
N PRO A 107 -33.65 47.15 -5.53
CA PRO A 107 -34.04 48.51 -5.94
C PRO A 107 -33.23 49.60 -5.21
N ASN A 108 -32.67 49.27 -4.04
CA ASN A 108 -31.93 50.19 -3.17
C ASN A 108 -30.42 50.11 -3.41
N THR A 109 -29.77 51.24 -3.65
CA THR A 109 -28.33 51.31 -3.92
C THR A 109 -27.47 50.79 -2.76
N LEU A 110 -27.86 51.08 -1.51
CA LEU A 110 -27.15 50.59 -0.33
C LEU A 110 -27.22 49.07 -0.18
N GLU A 111 -28.40 48.48 -0.42
CA GLU A 111 -28.59 47.02 -0.37
C GLU A 111 -27.83 46.31 -1.49
N ALA A 112 -27.80 46.91 -2.68
CA ALA A 112 -26.99 46.44 -3.80
C ALA A 112 -25.50 46.43 -3.43
N CYS A 113 -25.00 47.51 -2.82
CA CYS A 113 -23.60 47.59 -2.36
C CYS A 113 -23.27 46.53 -1.31
N ILE A 114 -24.13 46.31 -0.32
CA ILE A 114 -23.92 45.28 0.71
C ILE A 114 -23.91 43.88 0.09
N THR A 115 -24.88 43.58 -0.78
CA THR A 115 -24.99 42.29 -1.47
C THR A 115 -23.77 42.02 -2.34
N PHE A 116 -23.28 43.06 -3.04
CA PHE A 116 -22.05 42.98 -3.84
C PHE A 116 -20.80 42.69 -2.99
N ILE A 117 -20.67 43.31 -1.81
CA ILE A 117 -19.56 43.03 -0.88
C ILE A 117 -19.61 41.57 -0.40
N ILE A 118 -20.79 41.06 -0.04
CA ILE A 118 -20.95 39.65 0.36
C ILE A 118 -20.58 38.71 -0.79
N LEU A 119 -21.00 39.03 -2.02
CA LEU A 119 -20.63 38.25 -3.21
C LEU A 119 -19.11 38.20 -3.41
N LEU A 120 -18.41 39.33 -3.27
CA LEU A 120 -16.95 39.38 -3.36
C LEU A 120 -16.28 38.52 -2.28
N LEU A 121 -16.77 38.55 -1.04
CA LEU A 121 -16.27 37.69 0.03
C LEU A 121 -16.48 36.20 -0.30
N CYS A 122 -17.66 35.82 -0.81
CA CYS A 122 -17.93 34.45 -1.25
C CYS A 122 -16.97 34.01 -2.36
N LEU A 123 -16.63 34.88 -3.31
CA LEU A 123 -15.65 34.57 -4.36
C LEU A 123 -14.24 34.36 -3.77
N ILE A 124 -13.82 35.19 -2.81
CA ILE A 124 -12.52 35.03 -2.12
C ILE A 124 -12.48 33.70 -1.36
N PHE A 125 -13.53 33.35 -0.61
CA PHE A 125 -13.60 32.06 0.07
C PHE A 125 -13.61 30.89 -0.90
N THR A 126 -14.30 31.02 -2.04
CA THR A 126 -14.29 29.98 -3.09
C THR A 126 -12.89 29.80 -3.65
N ALA A 127 -12.16 30.88 -3.92
CA ALA A 127 -10.75 30.83 -4.35
C ALA A 127 -9.85 30.17 -3.28
N TYR A 128 -10.05 30.51 -2.01
CA TYR A 128 -9.32 29.87 -0.90
C TYR A 128 -9.56 28.35 -0.86
N TYR A 129 -10.82 27.91 -0.87
CA TYR A 129 -11.16 26.50 -0.79
C TYR A 129 -10.74 25.71 -2.03
N THR A 130 -10.76 26.33 -3.22
CA THR A 130 -10.25 25.70 -4.45
C THR A 130 -8.74 25.49 -4.39
N VAL A 131 -7.96 26.46 -3.90
CA VAL A 131 -6.52 26.30 -3.66
C VAL A 131 -6.25 25.22 -2.61
N LEU A 132 -7.01 25.20 -1.52
CA LEU A 132 -6.91 24.18 -0.48
C LEU A 132 -7.23 22.78 -1.03
N ALA A 133 -8.31 22.64 -1.81
CA ALA A 133 -8.67 21.40 -2.46
C ALA A 133 -7.57 20.94 -3.42
N TYR A 134 -7.05 21.84 -4.26
CA TYR A 134 -5.93 21.55 -5.16
C TYR A 134 -4.71 21.00 -4.42
N TYR A 135 -4.30 21.64 -3.32
CA TYR A 135 -3.18 21.18 -2.51
C TYR A 135 -3.43 19.77 -1.92
N LEU A 136 -4.63 19.53 -1.38
CA LEU A 136 -5.03 18.22 -0.86
C LEU A 136 -5.04 17.14 -1.96
N PHE A 137 -5.49 17.48 -3.16
CA PHE A 137 -5.48 16.57 -4.32
C PHE A 137 -4.09 16.36 -4.92
N LYS A 138 -3.15 17.28 -4.74
CA LYS A 138 -1.75 17.10 -5.15
C LYS A 138 -1.02 16.16 -4.19
N ASN A 139 -1.37 16.20 -2.90
CA ASN A 139 -0.75 15.42 -1.82
C ASN A 139 -1.22 13.97 -1.70
N LYS A 140 -1.48 13.30 -2.84
CA LYS A 140 -1.84 11.88 -2.85
C LYS A 140 -0.66 11.00 -2.46
N ILE A 141 -0.99 9.87 -1.87
CA ILE A 141 -0.03 8.82 -1.54
C ILE A 141 -0.38 7.61 -2.39
N TYR A 142 0.60 7.11 -3.13
CA TYR A 142 0.45 5.89 -3.92
C TYR A 142 1.11 4.76 -3.16
N ILE A 143 0.39 3.67 -2.93
CA ILE A 143 0.95 2.43 -2.41
C ILE A 143 0.86 1.39 -3.49
N THR A 144 2.01 0.83 -3.84
CA THR A 144 2.15 -0.26 -4.80
C THR A 144 2.64 -1.46 -4.03
N ILE A 145 1.88 -2.56 -4.06
CA ILE A 145 2.30 -3.85 -3.52
C ILE A 145 2.58 -4.75 -4.71
N GLU A 146 3.83 -5.17 -4.83
CA GLU A 146 4.29 -6.22 -5.71
C GLU A 146 4.81 -7.38 -4.86
N ASP A 147 5.06 -8.52 -5.48
CA ASP A 147 5.31 -9.81 -4.81
C ASP A 147 6.47 -9.79 -3.81
N ASN A 148 7.40 -8.85 -4.01
CA ASN A 148 8.64 -8.79 -3.25
C ASN A 148 8.80 -7.49 -2.49
N TYR A 149 7.99 -6.47 -2.78
CA TYR A 149 8.14 -5.19 -2.11
C TYR A 149 6.81 -4.44 -2.02
N ILE A 150 6.72 -3.66 -0.96
CA ILE A 150 5.76 -2.59 -0.84
C ILE A 150 6.49 -1.28 -1.11
N GLU A 151 5.94 -0.47 -2.01
CA GLU A 151 6.42 0.86 -2.34
C GLU A 151 5.36 1.89 -1.99
N ILE A 152 5.78 2.93 -1.29
CA ILE A 152 4.98 4.10 -0.99
C ILE A 152 5.61 5.29 -1.68
N LYS A 153 4.85 5.91 -2.57
CA LYS A 153 5.24 7.15 -3.22
C LYS A 153 4.40 8.30 -2.68
N LYS A 154 5.04 9.19 -1.94
CA LYS A 154 4.54 10.52 -1.58
C LYS A 154 5.09 11.54 -2.59
N ILE A 155 4.58 12.77 -2.60
CA ILE A 155 5.02 13.81 -3.56
C ILE A 155 6.54 13.96 -3.61
N SER A 156 7.19 14.03 -2.45
CA SER A 156 8.62 14.32 -2.33
C SER A 156 9.48 13.11 -1.98
N THR A 157 8.86 11.96 -1.65
CA THR A 157 9.60 10.80 -1.14
C THR A 157 9.00 9.51 -1.65
N THR A 158 9.85 8.63 -2.19
CA THR A 158 9.51 7.23 -2.45
C THR A 158 10.21 6.38 -1.40
N LYS A 159 9.47 5.47 -0.77
CA LYS A 159 10.01 4.51 0.17
C LYS A 159 9.61 3.11 -0.27
N ARG A 160 10.60 2.23 -0.41
CA ARG A 160 10.42 0.84 -0.83
C ARG A 160 10.96 -0.09 0.25
N VAL A 161 10.19 -1.11 0.60
CA VAL A 161 10.51 -2.11 1.62
C VAL A 161 10.28 -3.50 1.03
N ASN A 162 11.22 -4.42 1.23
CA ASN A 162 11.05 -5.80 0.80
C ASN A 162 10.08 -6.52 1.75
N ILE A 163 9.13 -7.29 1.20
CA ILE A 163 8.15 -8.03 2.00
C ILE A 163 8.82 -9.09 2.89
N ALA A 164 9.94 -9.66 2.44
CA ALA A 164 10.72 -10.61 3.24
C ALA A 164 11.33 -9.97 4.50
N ASP A 165 11.56 -8.65 4.47
CA ASP A 165 12.08 -7.92 5.62
C ASP A 165 10.96 -7.54 6.59
N ILE A 166 9.68 -7.71 6.25
CA ILE A 166 8.57 -7.37 7.15
C ILE A 166 8.44 -8.44 8.23
N THR A 167 8.51 -8.02 9.49
CA THR A 167 8.38 -8.90 10.66
C THR A 167 6.96 -8.89 11.20
N GLU A 168 6.38 -7.70 11.36
CA GLU A 168 5.08 -7.53 11.98
C GLU A 168 4.32 -6.32 11.44
N ILE A 169 2.99 -6.44 11.48
CA ILE A 169 2.04 -5.37 11.19
C ILE A 169 1.25 -5.11 12.47
N GLU A 170 1.42 -3.92 13.04
CA GLU A 170 0.76 -3.49 14.26
C GLU A 170 -0.34 -2.48 13.96
N PHE A 171 -1.51 -2.75 14.51
CA PHE A 171 -2.62 -1.80 14.57
C PHE A 171 -2.61 -1.12 15.93
N ILE A 172 -1.99 0.07 15.97
CA ILE A 172 -1.85 0.83 17.21
C ILE A 172 -3.12 1.64 17.43
N ALA A 173 -3.91 1.22 18.42
CA ALA A 173 -5.05 1.96 18.92
C ALA A 173 -4.60 3.15 19.79
N ARG A 174 -5.47 4.17 19.87
CA ARG A 174 -5.24 5.43 20.61
C ARG A 174 -4.53 5.20 21.96
N SER A 175 -3.28 5.65 22.07
CA SER A 175 -2.71 6.11 23.34
C SER A 175 -2.73 7.64 23.35
N ARG A 176 -2.88 8.25 24.53
CA ARG A 176 -3.16 9.69 24.76
C ARG A 176 -2.58 10.61 23.68
N GLY A 177 -3.45 11.16 22.83
CA GLY A 177 -3.13 12.20 21.85
C GLY A 177 -2.71 11.74 20.45
N SER A 178 -2.51 10.44 20.22
CA SER A 178 -2.09 9.93 18.91
C SER A 178 -3.25 9.39 18.07
N TYR A 179 -3.20 9.62 16.76
CA TYR A 179 -4.13 9.03 15.79
C TYR A 179 -3.89 7.52 15.70
N PRO A 180 -4.94 6.71 15.44
CA PRO A 180 -4.76 5.27 15.22
C PRO A 180 -3.89 5.04 13.98
N MET A 181 -2.89 4.16 14.11
CA MET A 181 -1.89 3.90 13.07
C MET A 181 -1.86 2.43 12.69
N VAL A 182 -1.51 2.16 11.43
CA VAL A 182 -0.97 0.89 10.95
C VAL A 182 0.54 1.06 10.85
N VAL A 183 1.29 0.18 11.50
CA VAL A 183 2.75 0.18 11.48
C VAL A 183 3.23 -1.13 10.90
N ILE A 184 3.95 -1.06 9.78
CA ILE A 184 4.64 -2.22 9.21
C ILE A 184 6.09 -2.15 9.67
N LYS A 185 6.48 -3.04 10.58
CA LYS A 185 7.85 -3.11 11.08
C LYS A 185 8.70 -4.02 10.23
N CYS A 186 9.95 -3.62 10.06
CA CYS A 186 10.94 -4.37 9.28
C CYS A 186 12.05 -4.93 10.18
N ASP A 187 12.58 -6.10 9.84
CA ASP A 187 13.65 -6.75 10.60
C ASP A 187 14.91 -5.86 10.65
N ASN A 188 15.46 -5.78 11.84
CA ASN A 188 16.35 -4.73 12.30
C ASN A 188 17.81 -5.20 12.26
N SER A 189 18.25 -5.81 11.15
CA SER A 189 19.68 -6.19 11.01
C SER A 189 20.63 -4.99 10.98
N THR A 190 20.11 -3.77 10.82
CA THR A 190 20.87 -2.52 10.88
C THR A 190 20.10 -1.47 11.68
N LYS A 191 20.40 -1.38 12.99
CA LYS A 191 20.26 -0.30 14.02
C LYS A 191 19.45 1.00 13.76
N TYR A 192 18.53 1.08 12.79
CA TYR A 192 17.90 2.33 12.39
C TYR A 192 16.40 2.18 12.12
N TYR A 193 15.62 2.80 13.00
CA TYR A 193 14.16 2.92 13.00
C TYR A 193 13.52 3.58 11.75
N TYR A 194 14.31 4.06 10.77
CA TYR A 194 13.77 4.75 9.59
C TYR A 194 13.15 3.81 8.55
N LYS A 195 13.22 2.48 8.73
CA LYS A 195 12.71 1.50 7.75
C LYS A 195 11.21 1.18 7.89
N ASP A 196 10.64 1.34 9.08
CA ASP A 196 9.22 1.04 9.32
C ASP A 196 8.27 1.95 8.54
N LEU A 197 7.13 1.42 8.15
CA LEU A 197 6.10 2.15 7.43
C LEU A 197 4.97 2.51 8.38
N TYR A 198 4.73 3.80 8.53
CA TYR A 198 3.70 4.34 9.41
C TYR A 198 2.59 4.96 8.58
N PHE A 199 1.34 4.56 8.86
CA PHE A 199 0.18 5.13 8.20
C PHE A 199 -0.98 5.36 9.18
N PRO A 200 -1.66 6.52 9.15
CA PRO A 200 -2.92 6.69 9.86
C PRO A 200 -3.99 5.77 9.29
N GLN A 201 -4.70 5.04 10.14
CA GLN A 201 -5.80 4.16 9.73
C GLN A 201 -6.90 4.95 9.00
N SER A 202 -7.18 6.17 9.43
CA SER A 202 -8.20 7.06 8.83
C SER A 202 -7.95 7.44 7.36
N TRP A 203 -6.79 7.12 6.81
CA TRP A 203 -6.47 7.40 5.41
C TRP A 203 -7.06 6.37 4.45
N PHE A 204 -7.43 5.20 4.95
CA PHE A 204 -7.87 4.09 4.13
C PHE A 204 -9.27 3.66 4.54
N ASP A 205 -10.03 3.16 3.58
CA ASP A 205 -11.21 2.39 3.90
C ASP A 205 -10.78 1.09 4.59
N LYS A 206 -11.56 0.66 5.58
CA LYS A 206 -11.33 -0.58 6.34
C LYS A 206 -11.10 -1.79 5.42
N LYS A 207 -11.83 -1.86 4.31
CA LYS A 207 -11.67 -2.90 3.30
C LYS A 207 -10.28 -2.86 2.65
N ASP A 208 -9.80 -1.67 2.29
CA ASP A 208 -8.49 -1.50 1.65
C ASP A 208 -7.36 -1.89 2.60
N ILE A 209 -7.44 -1.47 3.87
CA ILE A 209 -6.49 -1.89 4.91
C ILE A 209 -6.44 -3.41 5.02
N ASN A 210 -7.61 -4.05 5.11
CA ASN A 210 -7.69 -5.50 5.22
C ASN A 210 -7.08 -6.18 3.99
N SER A 211 -7.42 -5.72 2.78
CA SER A 211 -6.82 -6.25 1.56
C SER A 211 -5.29 -6.07 1.51
N ILE A 212 -4.76 -4.93 1.96
CA ILE A 212 -3.31 -4.70 2.06
C ILE A 212 -2.67 -5.74 2.99
N VAL A 213 -3.23 -5.93 4.19
CA VAL A 213 -2.69 -6.88 5.17
C VAL A 213 -2.80 -8.32 4.69
N ASP A 214 -3.94 -8.71 4.11
CA ASP A 214 -4.16 -10.06 3.60
C ASP A 214 -3.20 -10.37 2.45
N ASN A 215 -3.00 -9.44 1.51
CA ASN A 215 -2.04 -9.59 0.42
C ASN A 215 -0.58 -9.69 0.91
N LEU A 216 -0.21 -8.89 1.92
CA LEU A 216 1.12 -8.98 2.54
C LEU A 216 1.32 -10.33 3.25
N LYS A 217 0.30 -10.82 3.95
CA LYS A 217 0.33 -12.11 4.66
C LYS A 217 0.33 -13.30 3.71
N GLU A 218 -0.37 -13.20 2.58
CA GLU A 218 -0.31 -14.19 1.50
C GLU A 218 1.10 -14.23 0.86
N SER A 219 1.73 -13.07 0.71
CA SER A 219 3.09 -12.96 0.19
C SER A 219 4.15 -13.42 1.19
N ASN A 220 3.89 -13.27 2.49
CA ASN A 220 4.75 -13.76 3.56
C ASN A 220 3.96 -14.25 4.79
N GLU A 221 3.76 -15.57 4.88
CA GLU A 221 3.00 -16.22 5.96
C GLU A 221 3.63 -16.00 7.35
N ASN A 222 4.90 -15.59 7.44
CA ASN A 222 5.60 -15.35 8.71
C ASN A 222 5.34 -13.97 9.34
N ILE A 223 4.65 -13.06 8.64
CA ILE A 223 4.38 -11.71 9.17
C ILE A 223 3.42 -11.78 10.35
N TRP A 224 3.82 -11.32 11.53
CA TRP A 224 2.94 -11.28 12.70
C TRP A 224 1.92 -10.14 12.57
N ILE A 225 0.68 -10.37 13.00
CA ILE A 225 -0.37 -9.36 12.95
C ILE A 225 -0.82 -9.08 14.38
N ILE A 226 -0.66 -7.84 14.83
CA ILE A 226 -0.91 -7.43 16.22
C ILE A 226 -2.02 -6.38 16.25
N GLY A 227 -3.00 -6.57 17.14
CA GLY A 227 -4.05 -5.57 17.37
C GLY A 227 -5.08 -5.44 16.25
N ARG A 228 -5.12 -6.35 15.26
CA ARG A 228 -6.06 -6.30 14.13
C ARG A 228 -7.52 -6.26 14.59
N GLY A 229 -7.88 -7.03 15.62
CA GLY A 229 -9.21 -7.02 16.26
C GLY A 229 -10.40 -7.02 15.28
N ASP A 230 -11.57 -6.65 15.77
CA ASP A 230 -12.69 -6.23 14.92
C ASP A 230 -12.48 -4.77 14.48
N LEU A 231 -11.34 -4.45 13.86
CA LEU A 231 -11.23 -3.21 13.08
C LEU A 231 -12.31 -3.20 12.04
#